data_AF-A0A1F2RG23-F1
#
_entry.id   AF-A0A1F2RG23-F1
#
_cell.length_a   1.000
_cell.length_b   1.000
_cell.length_c   1.000
_cell.angle_alpha   90.00
_cell.angle_beta   90.00
_cell.angle_gamma   90.00
#
_symmetry.space_group_name_H-M   'P 1'
#
loop_
_entity.id
_entity.type
_entity.pdbx_description
1 polymer ?
#
loop_
_entity_poly.entity_id
_entity_poly.type
_entity_poly.pdbx_seq_one_letter_code
_entity_poly.pdbx_strand_id
1 'polypeptide(L)'
;MRRFLAQLFPQWKIEELSSETNLAQSFSGRYTRGLLCRGQQAWAVIGSGEQEDPSAAEGILTYGLIWLDWLRRHRAKKVITGLKIFVPAKRVATTLHRLAWMDSQLAQWEVYETGDDVRRRDPADVGNLKTSLAPVEEPIPHSPPVERWIERIEAISPVIDRRSGPDGFGCWSVRGFPFARETTRGVVFGIGRAETPLEEQAFAQLERLVSKLLRWRRPESPDPQHPFYRMWPERWLESLLLRQITCLGCDLIPGAVYEQVPAVSGTERGVMDLLALNSQGRLVVVELKASEDIHLPLQALDYWMRVQWHQQRGEFERHRYFARRVLSSEPPLLLLVSPALQFHSACEIVSRYFSPAIEVVRLGLAENWREELQLVFRSAR
;
A
#
# COMPACT_ATOMS: atom_id res chain seq x y z
N MET A 1 0.12 -27.52 -11.18
CA MET A 1 -1.26 -27.52 -10.64
C MET A 1 -2.01 -28.84 -10.85
N ARG A 2 -2.34 -29.28 -12.09
CA ARG A 2 -3.17 -30.49 -12.34
C ARG A 2 -2.68 -31.74 -11.58
N ARG A 3 -1.37 -32.01 -11.62
CA ARG A 3 -0.72 -33.10 -10.87
C ARG A 3 -1.01 -33.04 -9.37
N PHE A 4 -0.81 -31.88 -8.75
CA PHE A 4 -1.02 -31.67 -7.32
C PHE A 4 -2.49 -31.88 -6.93
N LEU A 5 -3.43 -31.37 -7.73
CA LEU A 5 -4.86 -31.56 -7.46
C LEU A 5 -5.28 -33.03 -7.52
N ALA A 6 -4.80 -33.78 -8.53
CA ALA A 6 -5.08 -35.22 -8.65
C ALA A 6 -4.50 -36.02 -7.47
N GLN A 7 -3.31 -35.65 -6.98
CA GLN A 7 -2.64 -36.31 -5.86
C GLN A 7 -3.32 -36.01 -4.50
N LEU A 8 -3.64 -34.74 -4.23
CA LEU A 8 -4.20 -34.32 -2.94
C LEU A 8 -5.70 -34.58 -2.83
N PHE A 9 -6.43 -34.57 -3.95
CA PHE A 9 -7.88 -34.66 -3.98
C PHE A 9 -8.39 -35.70 -4.99
N PRO A 10 -7.99 -36.99 -4.88
CA PRO A 10 -8.35 -38.01 -5.87
C PRO A 10 -9.85 -38.25 -6.02
N GLN A 11 -10.64 -37.93 -4.98
CA GLN A 11 -12.11 -38.06 -5.00
C GLN A 11 -12.83 -36.83 -5.60
N TRP A 12 -12.08 -35.81 -6.02
CA TRP A 12 -12.64 -34.58 -6.57
C TRP A 12 -12.32 -34.45 -8.06
N LYS A 13 -13.32 -34.07 -8.85
CA LYS A 13 -13.17 -33.82 -10.29
C LYS A 13 -12.68 -32.41 -10.54
N ILE A 14 -11.65 -32.25 -11.38
CA ILE A 14 -11.26 -30.94 -11.92
C ILE A 14 -12.24 -30.62 -13.06
N GLU A 15 -13.17 -29.70 -12.81
CA GLU A 15 -14.18 -29.27 -13.79
C GLU A 15 -13.63 -28.17 -14.71
N GLU A 16 -12.81 -27.28 -14.17
CA GLU A 16 -12.16 -26.19 -14.90
C GLU A 16 -10.72 -26.03 -14.42
N LEU A 17 -9.80 -25.76 -15.35
CA LEU A 17 -8.41 -25.41 -15.05
C LEU A 17 -7.82 -24.60 -16.20
N SER A 18 -7.56 -23.31 -15.98
CA SER A 18 -7.09 -22.38 -17.01
C SER A 18 -6.12 -21.35 -16.45
N SER A 19 -5.18 -20.90 -17.29
CA SER A 19 -4.34 -19.72 -17.06
C SER A 19 -4.62 -18.64 -18.12
N GLU A 20 -5.75 -18.68 -18.81
CA GLU A 20 -6.08 -17.70 -19.86
C GLU A 20 -6.30 -16.31 -19.25
N THR A 21 -5.81 -15.26 -19.91
CA THR A 21 -6.05 -13.89 -19.46
C THR A 21 -7.45 -13.44 -19.84
N ASN A 22 -8.15 -12.76 -18.94
CA ASN A 22 -9.40 -12.07 -19.24
C ASN A 22 -9.45 -10.76 -18.45
N LEU A 23 -9.06 -9.66 -19.10
CA LEU A 23 -8.95 -8.34 -18.47
C LEU A 23 -10.31 -7.80 -17.98
N ALA A 24 -11.40 -8.10 -18.70
CA ALA A 24 -12.74 -7.65 -18.32
C ALA A 24 -13.23 -8.27 -17.00
N GLN A 25 -12.68 -9.43 -16.61
CA GLN A 25 -12.94 -10.11 -15.34
C GLN A 25 -11.75 -10.02 -14.38
N SER A 26 -10.73 -9.23 -14.73
CA SER A 26 -9.48 -9.11 -13.97
C SER A 26 -8.77 -10.45 -13.74
N PHE A 27 -8.86 -11.38 -14.69
CA PHE A 27 -8.15 -12.65 -14.65
C PHE A 27 -6.76 -12.52 -15.27
N SER A 28 -5.74 -12.73 -14.45
CA SER A 28 -4.33 -12.67 -14.87
C SER A 28 -3.82 -14.03 -15.36
N GLY A 29 -3.07 -14.03 -16.46
CA GLY A 29 -2.42 -15.23 -16.99
C GLY A 29 -1.27 -15.77 -16.13
N ARG A 30 -0.82 -15.02 -15.12
CA ARG A 30 0.24 -15.43 -14.18
C ARG A 30 -0.20 -16.54 -13.23
N TYR A 31 -1.51 -16.75 -13.07
CA TYR A 31 -2.05 -17.74 -12.14
C TYR A 31 -2.91 -18.76 -12.86
N THR A 32 -2.70 -20.03 -12.53
CA THR A 32 -3.65 -21.08 -12.87
C THR A 32 -4.84 -20.98 -11.92
N ARG A 33 -6.03 -20.83 -12.48
CA ARG A 33 -7.31 -20.86 -11.76
C ARG A 33 -8.05 -22.15 -12.09
N GLY A 34 -8.82 -22.67 -11.16
CA GLY A 34 -9.60 -23.87 -11.39
C GLY A 34 -10.82 -24.02 -10.51
N LEU A 35 -11.66 -24.97 -10.88
CA LEU A 35 -12.87 -25.38 -10.17
C LEU A 35 -12.78 -26.87 -9.86
N LEU A 36 -12.77 -27.21 -8.58
CA LEU A 36 -12.69 -28.58 -8.09
C LEU A 36 -14.07 -28.99 -7.53
N CYS A 37 -14.66 -30.08 -8.01
CA CYS A 37 -16.04 -30.47 -7.72
C CYS A 37 -16.17 -31.89 -7.14
N ARG A 38 -17.07 -32.07 -6.17
CA ARG A 38 -17.52 -33.37 -5.66
C ARG A 38 -19.03 -33.30 -5.41
N GLY A 39 -19.81 -33.81 -6.36
CA GLY A 39 -21.27 -33.61 -6.38
C GLY A 39 -21.63 -32.12 -6.54
N GLN A 40 -22.43 -31.60 -5.61
CA GLN A 40 -22.78 -30.17 -5.55
C GLN A 40 -21.73 -29.31 -4.83
N GLN A 41 -20.84 -29.92 -4.04
CA GLN A 41 -19.77 -29.19 -3.37
C GLN A 41 -18.67 -28.84 -4.37
N ALA A 42 -18.16 -27.62 -4.27
CA ALA A 42 -17.06 -27.14 -5.09
C ALA A 42 -16.07 -26.28 -4.31
N TRP A 43 -14.88 -26.13 -4.87
CA TRP A 43 -13.82 -25.26 -4.39
C TRP A 43 -13.26 -24.44 -5.54
N ALA A 44 -13.06 -23.15 -5.30
CA ALA A 44 -12.19 -22.34 -6.12
C ALA A 44 -10.74 -22.75 -5.84
N VAL A 45 -9.94 -22.82 -6.89
CA VAL A 45 -8.50 -23.11 -6.81
C VAL A 45 -7.74 -22.01 -7.51
N ILE A 46 -6.65 -21.55 -6.91
CA ILE A 46 -5.67 -20.69 -7.57
C ILE A 46 -4.24 -21.16 -7.25
N GLY A 47 -3.32 -21.02 -8.19
CA GLY A 47 -1.90 -21.18 -7.90
C GLY A 47 -0.97 -20.41 -8.81
N SER A 48 0.21 -20.12 -8.27
CA SER A 48 1.33 -19.52 -8.98
C SER A 48 2.35 -20.59 -9.38
N GLY A 49 3.03 -20.40 -10.51
CA GLY A 49 4.19 -21.20 -10.88
C GLY A 49 5.42 -20.85 -10.03
N GLU A 50 6.38 -21.77 -9.93
CA GLU A 50 7.66 -21.54 -9.22
C GLU A 50 8.60 -20.56 -9.95
N GLN A 51 8.44 -20.44 -11.27
CA GLN A 51 9.22 -19.51 -12.11
C GLN A 51 8.68 -18.08 -12.10
N GLU A 52 7.55 -17.84 -11.45
CA GLU A 52 6.99 -16.50 -11.36
C GLU A 52 7.83 -15.59 -10.45
N ASP A 53 7.97 -14.34 -10.86
CA ASP A 53 8.65 -13.30 -10.11
C ASP A 53 7.97 -13.05 -8.74
N PRO A 54 8.72 -12.66 -7.69
CA PRO A 54 8.19 -12.29 -6.38
C PRO A 54 6.86 -11.55 -6.34
N SER A 55 6.66 -10.57 -7.23
CA SER A 55 5.41 -9.79 -7.32
C SER A 55 4.16 -10.65 -7.55
N ALA A 56 4.28 -11.78 -8.23
CA ALA A 56 3.16 -12.68 -8.48
C ALA A 56 2.66 -13.35 -7.18
N ALA A 57 3.57 -13.75 -6.29
CA ALA A 57 3.11 -14.36 -5.03
C ALA A 57 2.42 -13.36 -4.11
N GLU A 58 2.78 -12.08 -4.20
CA GLU A 58 2.08 -11.02 -3.47
C GLU A 58 0.69 -10.74 -4.04
N GLY A 59 0.50 -10.89 -5.35
CA GLY A 59 -0.80 -10.67 -5.99
C GLY A 59 -1.79 -11.83 -5.88
N ILE A 60 -1.34 -13.06 -5.58
CA ILE A 60 -2.15 -14.28 -5.75
C ILE A 60 -3.49 -14.25 -5.00
N LEU A 61 -3.51 -13.73 -3.76
CA LEU A 61 -4.74 -13.69 -2.97
C LEU A 61 -5.77 -12.73 -3.58
N THR A 62 -5.34 -11.61 -4.16
CA THR A 62 -6.23 -10.68 -4.88
C THR A 62 -6.99 -11.42 -5.99
N TYR A 63 -6.25 -12.09 -6.87
CA TYR A 63 -6.82 -12.83 -7.99
C TYR A 63 -7.61 -14.06 -7.55
N GLY A 64 -7.23 -14.69 -6.44
CA GLY A 64 -7.95 -15.82 -5.86
C GLY A 64 -9.33 -15.43 -5.34
N LEU A 65 -9.44 -14.28 -4.68
CA LEU A 65 -10.71 -13.74 -4.19
C LEU A 65 -11.62 -13.30 -5.33
N ILE A 66 -11.06 -12.68 -6.38
CA ILE A 66 -11.81 -12.34 -7.61
C ILE A 66 -12.35 -13.61 -8.27
N TRP A 67 -11.54 -14.66 -8.36
CA TRP A 67 -11.96 -15.94 -8.92
C TRP A 67 -13.07 -16.61 -8.09
N LEU A 68 -12.92 -16.63 -6.77
CA LEU A 68 -13.93 -17.16 -5.84
C LEU A 68 -15.28 -16.43 -6.00
N ASP A 69 -15.25 -15.10 -6.01
CA ASP A 69 -16.44 -14.27 -6.17
C ASP A 69 -17.10 -14.48 -7.54
N TRP A 70 -16.32 -14.51 -8.61
CA TRP A 70 -16.81 -14.77 -9.96
C TRP A 70 -17.51 -16.12 -10.04
N LEU A 71 -16.88 -17.19 -9.53
CA LEU A 71 -17.49 -18.51 -9.55
C LEU A 71 -18.82 -18.56 -8.78
N ARG A 72 -18.91 -17.88 -7.62
CA ARG A 72 -20.14 -17.84 -6.82
C ARG A 72 -21.29 -17.16 -7.56
N ARG A 73 -21.01 -16.16 -8.39
CA ARG A 73 -22.01 -15.49 -9.24
C ARG A 73 -22.41 -16.30 -10.47
N HIS A 74 -21.50 -17.11 -11.01
CA HIS A 74 -21.69 -17.77 -12.32
C HIS A 74 -21.91 -19.28 -12.26
N ARG A 75 -21.83 -19.91 -11.08
CA ARG A 75 -22.03 -21.36 -10.89
C ARG A 75 -23.13 -21.63 -9.86
N ALA A 76 -24.33 -21.10 -10.10
CA ALA A 76 -25.48 -21.17 -9.19
C ALA A 76 -25.88 -22.59 -8.73
N LYS A 77 -25.52 -23.64 -9.49
CA LYS A 77 -25.80 -25.05 -9.13
C LYS A 77 -24.77 -25.67 -8.17
N LYS A 78 -23.75 -24.93 -7.77
CA LYS A 78 -22.62 -25.42 -6.97
C LYS A 78 -22.51 -24.62 -5.68
N VAL A 79 -22.26 -25.32 -4.58
CA VAL A 79 -21.92 -24.70 -3.29
C VAL A 79 -20.41 -24.53 -3.23
N ILE A 80 -19.94 -23.31 -3.42
CA ILE A 80 -18.50 -22.99 -3.45
C ILE A 80 -18.00 -22.68 -2.05
N THR A 81 -17.40 -23.71 -1.46
CA THR A 81 -16.99 -23.75 -0.05
C THR A 81 -15.96 -22.68 0.29
N GLY A 82 -15.01 -22.46 -0.62
CA GLY A 82 -13.98 -21.46 -0.42
C GLY A 82 -12.85 -21.59 -1.43
N LEU A 83 -11.65 -21.18 -1.00
CA LEU A 83 -10.49 -21.00 -1.87
C LEU A 83 -9.32 -21.87 -1.39
N LYS A 84 -8.79 -22.70 -2.31
CA LYS A 84 -7.51 -23.39 -2.14
C LYS A 84 -6.42 -22.65 -2.91
N ILE A 85 -5.37 -22.23 -2.20
CA ILE A 85 -4.29 -21.39 -2.72
C ILE A 85 -3.00 -22.21 -2.74
N PHE A 86 -2.38 -22.33 -3.91
CA PHE A 86 -1.10 -23.00 -4.09
C PHE A 86 0.01 -21.97 -4.33
N VAL A 87 0.91 -21.85 -3.37
CA VAL A 87 1.97 -20.82 -3.36
C VAL A 87 3.34 -21.50 -3.34
N PRO A 88 4.30 -21.06 -4.17
CA PRO A 88 5.68 -21.55 -4.10
C PRO A 88 6.31 -21.42 -2.70
N ALA A 89 7.16 -22.38 -2.35
CA ALA A 89 7.94 -22.36 -1.13
C ALA A 89 8.68 -21.03 -0.95
N LYS A 90 8.85 -20.58 0.30
CA LYS A 90 9.40 -19.27 0.70
C LYS A 90 8.51 -18.04 0.42
N ARG A 91 7.34 -18.20 -0.19
CA ARG A 91 6.41 -17.08 -0.47
C ARG A 91 5.05 -17.22 0.24
N VAL A 92 4.90 -18.25 1.06
CA VAL A 92 3.64 -18.57 1.75
C VAL A 92 3.32 -17.60 2.89
N ALA A 93 4.33 -17.01 3.54
CA ALA A 93 4.17 -16.21 4.75
C ALA A 93 3.23 -15.00 4.55
N THR A 94 3.40 -14.23 3.48
CA THR A 94 2.53 -13.06 3.21
C THR A 94 1.07 -13.48 2.99
N THR A 95 0.85 -14.61 2.32
CA THR A 95 -0.51 -15.15 2.14
C THR A 95 -1.11 -15.58 3.48
N LEU A 96 -0.35 -16.28 4.33
CA LEU A 96 -0.81 -16.71 5.65
C LEU A 96 -1.18 -15.51 6.55
N HIS A 97 -0.32 -14.49 6.64
CA HIS A 97 -0.61 -13.28 7.42
C HIS A 97 -1.92 -12.64 6.99
N ARG A 98 -2.14 -12.46 5.67
CA ARG A 98 -3.38 -11.86 5.15
C ARG A 98 -4.60 -12.74 5.42
N LEU A 99 -4.48 -14.06 5.30
CA LEU A 99 -5.59 -14.99 5.55
C LEU A 99 -6.07 -15.01 6.99
N ALA A 100 -5.20 -14.75 7.97
CA ALA A 100 -5.60 -14.61 9.36
C ALA A 100 -6.57 -13.43 9.61
N TRP A 101 -6.63 -12.49 8.66
CA TRP A 101 -7.51 -11.33 8.67
C TRP A 101 -8.59 -11.38 7.59
N MET A 102 -8.84 -12.56 7.00
CA MET A 102 -10.02 -12.80 6.16
C MET A 102 -11.19 -13.29 7.01
N ASP A 103 -12.41 -12.98 6.60
CA ASP A 103 -13.63 -13.43 7.26
C ASP A 103 -13.83 -14.94 7.05
N SER A 104 -13.70 -15.70 8.12
CA SER A 104 -13.87 -17.16 8.12
C SER A 104 -15.33 -17.60 7.99
N GLN A 105 -16.29 -16.69 8.16
CA GLN A 105 -17.72 -16.97 7.92
C GLN A 105 -18.07 -16.91 6.43
N LEU A 106 -17.33 -16.14 5.63
CA LEU A 106 -17.60 -15.96 4.20
C LEU A 106 -17.02 -17.07 3.32
N ALA A 107 -15.91 -17.68 3.72
CA ALA A 107 -15.31 -18.79 2.99
C ALA A 107 -14.33 -19.58 3.86
N GLN A 108 -14.07 -20.82 3.44
CA GLN A 108 -12.93 -21.57 3.96
C GLN A 108 -11.65 -21.25 3.17
N TRP A 109 -10.56 -21.08 3.90
CA TRP A 109 -9.25 -20.74 3.33
C TRP A 109 -8.30 -21.91 3.53
N GLU A 110 -7.71 -22.42 2.44
CA GLU A 110 -6.68 -23.46 2.52
C GLU A 110 -5.45 -23.06 1.72
N VAL A 111 -4.28 -23.21 2.32
CA VAL A 111 -2.99 -22.88 1.69
C VAL A 111 -2.15 -24.14 1.55
N TYR A 112 -1.56 -24.27 0.37
CA TYR A 112 -0.68 -25.35 -0.03
C TYR A 112 0.65 -24.76 -0.49
N GLU A 113 1.70 -25.04 0.27
CA GLU A 113 3.07 -24.69 -0.09
C GLU A 113 3.58 -25.70 -1.12
N THR A 114 4.00 -25.22 -2.30
CA THR A 114 4.50 -26.06 -3.40
C THR A 114 6.02 -26.02 -3.48
N GLY A 115 6.64 -27.21 -3.54
CA GLY A 115 8.04 -27.43 -3.91
C GLY A 115 8.20 -28.86 -4.44
N ASP A 116 9.25 -29.57 -4.02
CA ASP A 116 9.43 -31.00 -4.32
C ASP A 116 8.21 -31.83 -3.89
N ASP A 117 7.66 -31.51 -2.72
CA ASP A 117 6.37 -31.99 -2.21
C ASP A 117 5.39 -30.83 -2.01
N VAL A 118 4.09 -31.14 -1.94
CA VAL A 118 3.06 -30.17 -1.58
C VAL A 118 2.65 -30.37 -0.13
N ARG A 119 2.72 -29.30 0.67
CA ARG A 119 2.39 -29.32 2.09
C ARG A 119 1.25 -28.37 2.39
N ARG A 120 0.23 -28.84 3.09
CA ARG A 120 -0.82 -27.96 3.61
C ARG A 120 -0.25 -27.12 4.76
N ARG A 121 -0.53 -25.83 4.75
CA ARG A 121 -0.19 -24.90 5.83
C ARG A 121 -1.47 -24.49 6.56
N ASP A 122 -1.36 -24.35 7.88
CA ASP A 122 -2.43 -23.82 8.70
C ASP A 122 -2.44 -22.28 8.60
N PRO A 123 -3.54 -21.64 8.16
CA PRO A 123 -3.68 -20.18 8.18
C PRO A 123 -3.51 -19.55 9.57
N ALA A 124 -3.67 -20.31 10.65
CA ALA A 124 -3.41 -19.83 12.01
C ALA A 124 -1.91 -19.78 12.36
N ASP A 125 -1.06 -20.54 11.67
CA ASP A 125 0.38 -20.56 11.86
C ASP A 125 1.07 -19.50 11.00
N VAL A 126 0.82 -18.23 11.33
CA VAL A 126 1.33 -17.07 10.56
C VAL A 126 2.79 -16.73 10.87
N GLY A 127 3.35 -17.25 11.96
CA GLY A 127 4.67 -16.84 12.46
C GLY A 127 4.69 -15.39 12.96
N ASN A 128 5.89 -14.82 13.11
CA ASN A 128 6.04 -13.43 13.54
C ASN A 128 6.03 -12.49 12.33
N LEU A 129 5.27 -11.40 12.44
CA LEU A 129 5.31 -10.30 11.49
C LEU A 129 6.69 -9.62 11.59
N LYS A 130 7.44 -9.60 10.49
CA LYS A 130 8.74 -8.93 10.42
C LYS A 130 8.52 -7.42 10.25
N THR A 131 8.45 -6.71 11.37
CA THR A 131 8.20 -5.26 11.38
C THR A 131 8.92 -4.61 12.55
N SER A 132 9.33 -3.36 12.37
CA SER A 132 9.94 -2.56 13.43
C SER A 132 9.38 -1.14 13.41
N LEU A 133 9.13 -0.62 14.61
CA LEU A 133 8.72 0.76 14.83
C LEU A 133 9.89 1.49 15.48
N ALA A 134 10.53 2.40 14.76
CA ALA A 134 11.58 3.23 15.34
C ALA A 134 10.96 4.26 16.30
N PRO A 135 11.64 4.67 17.38
CA PRO A 135 11.25 5.85 18.13
C PRO A 135 11.13 7.09 17.22
N VAL A 136 10.19 7.98 17.53
CA VAL A 136 10.25 9.34 16.99
C VAL A 136 11.52 10.00 17.55
N GLU A 137 12.54 10.12 16.71
CA GLU A 137 13.78 10.79 17.07
C GLU A 137 13.55 12.29 17.24
N GLU A 138 14.19 12.88 18.25
CA GLU A 138 14.29 14.32 18.35
C GLU A 138 15.15 14.82 17.17
N PRO A 139 14.81 15.98 16.56
CA PRO A 139 15.59 16.50 15.44
C PRO A 139 17.07 16.56 15.81
N ILE A 140 17.93 15.86 15.05
CA ILE A 140 19.37 15.97 15.23
C ILE A 140 19.73 17.45 15.04
N PRO A 141 20.39 18.12 16.00
CA PRO A 141 20.81 19.50 15.84
C PRO A 141 21.57 19.63 14.54
N HIS A 142 21.08 20.50 13.65
CA HIS A 142 21.69 20.67 12.36
C HIS A 142 23.11 21.21 12.56
N SER A 143 24.06 20.71 11.76
CA SER A 143 25.34 21.40 11.70
C SER A 143 25.10 22.81 11.15
N PRO A 144 25.78 23.86 11.66
CA PRO A 144 25.60 25.23 11.16
C PRO A 144 25.66 25.39 9.63
N PRO A 145 26.48 24.60 8.88
CA PRO A 145 26.47 24.62 7.42
C PRO A 145 25.15 24.18 6.75
N VAL A 146 24.32 23.37 7.41
CA VAL A 146 23.02 22.90 6.90
C VAL A 146 21.92 23.91 7.22
N GLU A 147 21.94 24.54 8.40
CA GLU A 147 20.93 25.52 8.82
C GLU A 147 20.78 26.67 7.81
N ARG A 148 21.91 27.25 7.37
CA ARG A 148 21.90 28.31 6.35
C ARG A 148 21.26 27.89 5.02
N TRP A 149 21.28 26.60 4.69
CA TRP A 149 20.71 26.09 3.45
C TRP A 149 19.21 25.84 3.60
N ILE A 150 18.75 25.40 4.77
CA ILE A 150 17.32 25.18 5.05
C ILE A 150 16.54 26.46 4.70
N GLU A 151 16.90 27.58 5.33
CA GLU A 151 16.21 28.86 5.12
C GLU A 151 16.26 29.31 3.65
N ARG A 152 17.42 29.18 3.00
CA ARG A 152 17.61 29.61 1.61
C ARG A 152 16.84 28.75 0.62
N ILE A 153 16.76 27.44 0.83
CA ILE A 153 16.02 26.53 -0.06
C ILE A 153 14.53 26.78 0.09
N GLU A 154 14.03 26.87 1.31
CA GLU A 154 12.61 27.08 1.61
C GLU A 154 12.13 28.48 1.17
N ALA A 155 13.01 29.47 1.18
CA ALA A 155 12.72 30.81 0.66
C ALA A 155 12.51 30.85 -0.87
N ILE A 156 12.95 29.84 -1.65
CA ILE A 156 12.77 29.83 -3.10
C ILE A 156 11.27 29.76 -3.46
N SER A 157 10.47 28.99 -2.73
CA SER A 157 9.03 28.86 -2.99
C SER A 157 8.26 28.20 -1.85
N PRO A 158 7.03 28.68 -1.52
CA PRO A 158 6.20 28.09 -0.46
C PRO A 158 5.64 26.70 -0.78
N VAL A 159 5.78 26.22 -2.02
CA VAL A 159 5.38 24.85 -2.41
C VAL A 159 6.50 23.82 -2.19
N ILE A 160 7.66 24.26 -1.71
CA ILE A 160 8.74 23.37 -1.31
C ILE A 160 8.38 22.79 0.05
N ASP A 161 8.37 21.46 0.13
CA ASP A 161 8.23 20.72 1.38
C ASP A 161 9.59 20.16 1.79
N ARG A 162 9.97 20.33 3.06
CA ARG A 162 11.09 19.62 3.68
C ARG A 162 10.54 18.55 4.61
N ARG A 163 11.08 17.33 4.50
CA ARG A 163 10.68 16.16 5.30
C ARG A 163 11.90 15.46 5.84
N SER A 164 11.88 15.03 7.10
CA SER A 164 12.94 14.18 7.63
C SER A 164 12.71 12.74 7.21
N GLY A 165 13.75 12.11 6.66
CA GLY A 165 13.77 10.67 6.41
C GLY A 165 13.88 9.87 7.72
N PRO A 166 13.70 8.55 7.67
CA PRO A 166 13.88 7.66 8.84
C PRO A 166 15.31 7.65 9.40
N ASP A 167 16.27 8.14 8.63
CA ASP A 167 17.68 8.34 9.01
C ASP A 167 17.95 9.71 9.63
N GLY A 168 16.90 10.50 9.88
CA GLY A 168 16.97 11.85 10.44
C GLY A 168 17.36 12.93 9.42
N PHE A 169 17.75 12.58 8.20
CA PHE A 169 18.18 13.53 7.18
C PHE A 169 16.99 14.18 6.46
N GLY A 170 17.01 15.50 6.32
CA GLY A 170 16.01 16.23 5.55
C GLY A 170 16.03 15.91 4.05
N CYS A 171 14.87 15.88 3.41
CA CYS A 171 14.69 15.83 1.97
C CYS A 171 13.72 16.92 1.54
N TRP A 172 14.11 17.69 0.52
CA TRP A 172 13.27 18.73 -0.07
C TRP A 172 12.63 18.24 -1.36
N SER A 173 11.37 18.59 -1.51
CA SER A 173 10.58 18.23 -2.69
C SER A 173 9.69 19.38 -3.14
N VAL A 174 9.37 19.41 -4.44
CA VAL A 174 8.28 20.23 -4.98
C VAL A 174 7.11 19.31 -5.27
N ARG A 175 6.00 19.44 -4.52
CA ARG A 175 4.80 18.59 -4.67
C ARG A 175 5.17 17.09 -4.70
N GLY A 176 5.98 16.67 -3.73
CA GLY A 176 6.46 15.29 -3.61
C GLY A 176 7.54 14.85 -4.63
N PHE A 177 8.04 15.73 -5.51
CA PHE A 177 9.18 15.43 -6.36
C PHE A 177 10.50 15.83 -5.66
N PRO A 178 11.27 14.87 -5.10
CA PRO A 178 12.53 15.17 -4.43
C PRO A 178 13.54 15.81 -5.39
N PHE A 179 14.20 16.87 -4.91
CA PHE A 179 15.26 17.57 -5.65
C PHE A 179 16.50 17.87 -4.81
N ALA A 180 16.41 17.77 -3.48
CA ALA A 180 17.56 17.91 -2.59
C ALA A 180 17.39 17.04 -1.34
N ARG A 181 18.51 16.70 -0.72
CA ARG A 181 18.53 15.96 0.56
C ARG A 181 19.78 16.29 1.36
N GLU A 182 19.66 16.10 2.66
CA GLU A 182 20.77 16.14 3.59
C GLU A 182 21.56 14.83 3.53
N THR A 183 22.83 14.97 3.88
CA THR A 183 23.79 13.88 3.99
C THR A 183 24.66 14.16 5.20
N THR A 184 25.43 13.18 5.62
CA THR A 184 26.48 13.36 6.65
C THR A 184 27.52 14.44 6.29
N ARG A 185 27.62 14.85 5.02
CA ARG A 185 28.61 15.81 4.51
C ARG A 185 28.01 17.19 4.16
N GLY A 186 26.72 17.42 4.44
CA GLY A 186 25.99 18.63 4.05
C GLY A 186 24.82 18.32 3.11
N VAL A 187 24.36 19.32 2.36
CA VAL A 187 23.21 19.18 1.44
C VAL A 187 23.69 18.84 0.04
N VAL A 188 22.98 17.94 -0.65
CA VAL A 188 23.15 17.66 -2.07
C VAL A 188 21.83 17.91 -2.81
N PHE A 189 21.90 18.29 -4.09
CA PHE A 189 20.72 18.50 -4.93
C PHE A 189 20.89 17.90 -6.32
N GLY A 190 19.77 17.56 -6.97
CA GLY A 190 19.77 16.92 -8.26
C GLY A 190 18.51 16.08 -8.51
N ILE A 191 18.52 15.32 -9.61
CA ILE A 191 17.43 14.39 -9.96
C ILE A 191 18.01 13.00 -10.15
N GLY A 192 17.40 12.01 -9.50
CA GLY A 192 17.84 10.62 -9.59
C GLY A 192 19.23 10.44 -9.01
N ARG A 193 20.15 9.84 -9.79
CA ARG A 193 21.53 9.57 -9.35
C ARG A 193 22.51 10.73 -9.60
N ALA A 194 22.08 11.77 -10.30
CA ALA A 194 22.92 12.92 -10.62
C ALA A 194 22.76 13.98 -9.54
N GLU A 195 23.57 13.89 -8.48
CA GLU A 195 23.56 14.82 -7.35
C GLU A 195 24.82 15.70 -7.33
N THR A 196 24.65 16.95 -6.91
CA THR A 196 25.71 17.96 -6.77
C THR A 196 25.74 18.46 -5.33
N PRO A 197 26.91 18.54 -4.67
CA PRO A 197 27.05 19.18 -3.37
C PRO A 197 26.59 20.64 -3.41
N LEU A 198 25.82 21.06 -2.40
CA LEU A 198 25.34 22.43 -2.31
C LEU A 198 26.40 23.32 -1.65
N GLU A 199 27.03 24.12 -2.49
CA GLU A 199 27.99 25.16 -2.15
C GLU A 199 27.49 26.52 -2.68
N GLU A 200 28.05 27.64 -2.21
CA GLU A 200 27.65 28.99 -2.63
C GLU A 200 27.62 29.16 -4.16
N GLN A 201 28.67 28.66 -4.83
CA GLN A 201 28.79 28.67 -6.29
C GLN A 201 27.75 27.81 -7.02
N ALA A 202 27.18 26.81 -6.34
CA ALA A 202 26.19 25.90 -6.91
C ALA A 202 24.75 26.34 -6.63
N PHE A 203 24.52 27.35 -5.79
CA PHE A 203 23.17 27.77 -5.41
C PHE A 203 22.33 28.24 -6.62
N ALA A 204 22.93 28.99 -7.55
CA ALA A 204 22.25 29.39 -8.78
C ALA A 204 21.90 28.21 -9.71
N GLN A 205 22.57 27.04 -9.57
CA GLN A 205 22.18 25.81 -10.27
C GLN A 205 20.96 25.17 -9.62
N LEU A 206 20.91 25.14 -8.29
CA LEU A 206 19.76 24.69 -7.52
C LEU A 206 18.51 25.52 -7.86
N GLU A 207 18.60 26.86 -7.83
CA GLU A 207 17.46 27.74 -8.13
C GLU A 207 16.91 27.49 -9.54
N ARG A 208 17.79 27.26 -10.53
CA ARG A 208 17.39 26.90 -11.89
C ARG A 208 16.71 25.55 -11.96
N LEU A 209 17.17 24.55 -11.18
CA LEU A 209 16.52 23.25 -11.08
C LEU A 209 15.11 23.39 -10.49
N VAL A 210 14.99 24.07 -9.36
CA VAL A 210 13.70 24.30 -8.68
C VAL A 210 12.76 25.10 -9.59
N SER A 211 13.24 26.13 -10.27
CA SER A 211 12.45 26.91 -11.23
C SER A 211 11.89 26.04 -12.37
N LYS A 212 12.67 25.08 -12.88
CA LYS A 212 12.18 24.11 -13.87
C LYS A 212 11.10 23.21 -13.28
N LEU A 213 11.30 22.70 -12.06
CA LEU A 213 10.29 21.89 -11.37
C LEU A 213 8.99 22.67 -11.17
N LEU A 214 9.06 23.91 -10.67
CA LEU A 214 7.89 24.77 -10.45
C LEU A 214 7.14 25.09 -11.75
N ARG A 215 7.84 25.24 -12.88
CA ARG A 215 7.23 25.49 -14.19
C ARG A 215 6.38 24.32 -14.67
N TRP A 216 6.89 23.09 -14.52
CA TRP A 216 6.28 21.89 -15.12
C TRP A 216 5.43 21.09 -14.13
N ARG A 217 5.77 21.08 -12.85
CA ARG A 217 5.06 20.33 -11.80
C ARG A 217 4.10 21.25 -11.05
N ARG A 218 3.08 21.70 -11.75
CA ARG A 218 1.98 22.51 -11.23
C ARG A 218 0.66 22.05 -11.87
N PRO A 219 -0.50 22.36 -11.27
CA PRO A 219 -1.78 21.87 -11.77
C PRO A 219 -2.03 22.30 -13.23
N GLU A 220 -1.84 23.59 -13.52
CA GLU A 220 -1.89 24.18 -14.86
C GLU A 220 -0.52 24.05 -15.58
N SER A 221 0.04 22.84 -15.64
CA SER A 221 1.30 22.62 -16.36
C SER A 221 1.16 23.04 -17.83
N PRO A 222 2.12 23.80 -18.39
CA PRO A 222 2.11 24.12 -19.82
C PRO A 222 2.20 22.88 -20.71
N ASP A 223 2.71 21.77 -20.17
CA ASP A 223 2.78 20.48 -20.85
C ASP A 223 2.47 19.35 -19.83
N PRO A 224 1.26 18.79 -19.84
CA PRO A 224 0.88 17.64 -19.00
C PRO A 224 1.63 16.34 -19.35
N GLN A 225 2.30 16.28 -20.50
CA GLN A 225 3.12 15.12 -20.87
C GLN A 225 4.56 15.22 -20.32
N HIS A 226 4.96 16.40 -19.84
CA HIS A 226 6.30 16.63 -19.32
C HIS A 226 6.65 15.65 -18.18
N PRO A 227 7.86 15.05 -18.16
CA PRO A 227 8.23 14.05 -17.16
C PRO A 227 8.05 14.50 -15.71
N PHE A 228 8.39 15.74 -15.36
CA PHE A 228 8.18 16.28 -14.00
C PHE A 228 6.71 16.37 -13.57
N TYR A 229 5.78 16.48 -14.52
CA TYR A 229 4.35 16.46 -14.23
C TYR A 229 3.84 15.04 -13.99
N ARG A 230 4.26 14.09 -14.84
CA ARG A 230 3.77 12.71 -14.84
C ARG A 230 4.39 11.81 -13.78
N MET A 231 5.66 12.02 -13.44
CA MET A 231 6.37 11.14 -12.51
C MET A 231 5.83 11.26 -11.08
N TRP A 232 5.78 10.12 -10.40
CA TRP A 232 5.38 9.99 -8.99
C TRP A 232 4.09 10.75 -8.66
N PRO A 233 2.96 10.40 -9.31
CA PRO A 233 1.69 11.05 -9.05
C PRO A 233 1.20 10.77 -7.62
N GLU A 234 1.48 9.60 -7.06
CA GLU A 234 1.19 9.28 -5.67
C GLU A 234 1.94 10.23 -4.71
N ARG A 235 3.22 10.55 -4.97
CA ARG A 235 3.99 11.50 -4.12
C ARG A 235 3.38 12.89 -4.18
N TRP A 236 2.85 13.28 -5.33
CA TRP A 236 2.11 14.54 -5.45
C TRP A 236 0.85 14.49 -4.58
N LEU A 237 0.02 13.46 -4.74
CA LEU A 237 -1.21 13.31 -3.98
C LEU A 237 -0.95 13.27 -2.47
N GLU A 238 0.05 12.52 -2.03
CA GLU A 238 0.54 12.48 -0.65
C GLU A 238 0.92 13.88 -0.14
N SER A 239 1.69 14.65 -0.92
CA SER A 239 2.10 16.01 -0.53
C SER A 239 0.91 16.96 -0.33
N LEU A 240 -0.16 16.79 -1.11
CA LEU A 240 -1.39 17.56 -0.96
C LEU A 240 -2.18 17.10 0.27
N LEU A 241 -2.32 15.77 0.44
CA LEU A 241 -3.06 15.19 1.57
C LEU A 241 -2.43 15.53 2.91
N LEU A 242 -1.11 15.57 3.01
CA LEU A 242 -0.45 15.94 4.26
C LEU A 242 -0.71 17.39 4.68
N ARG A 243 -0.99 18.28 3.72
CA ARG A 243 -1.39 19.66 3.97
C ARG A 243 -2.89 19.81 4.28
N GLN A 244 -3.72 18.86 3.84
CA GLN A 244 -5.18 18.98 3.86
C GLN A 244 -5.88 17.68 4.29
N ILE A 245 -5.29 16.91 5.21
CA ILE A 245 -5.73 15.54 5.52
C ILE A 245 -7.20 15.46 5.97
N THR A 246 -7.72 16.55 6.55
CA THR A 246 -9.13 16.69 6.95
C THR A 246 -10.12 16.60 5.79
N CYS A 247 -9.69 16.81 4.55
CA CYS A 247 -10.56 16.65 3.37
C CYS A 247 -11.07 15.20 3.21
N LEU A 248 -10.37 14.22 3.79
CA LEU A 248 -10.79 12.82 3.82
C LEU A 248 -11.95 12.56 4.80
N GLY A 249 -12.29 13.53 5.65
CA GLY A 249 -13.25 13.36 6.73
C GLY A 249 -12.72 12.48 7.85
N CYS A 250 -13.58 11.63 8.43
CA CYS A 250 -13.25 10.69 9.52
C CYS A 250 -12.61 11.35 10.76
N ASP A 251 -12.91 12.63 10.99
CA ASP A 251 -12.41 13.46 12.08
C ASP A 251 -10.89 13.41 12.26
N LEU A 252 -10.15 13.31 11.14
CA LEU A 252 -8.69 13.30 11.15
C LEU A 252 -8.14 14.62 11.71
N ILE A 253 -7.08 14.52 12.53
CA ILE A 253 -6.45 15.67 13.17
C ILE A 253 -5.37 16.24 12.23
N PRO A 254 -5.43 17.53 11.86
CA PRO A 254 -4.37 18.19 11.11
C PRO A 254 -3.00 18.04 11.78
N GLY A 255 -1.97 17.70 11.02
CA GLY A 255 -0.60 17.54 11.51
C GLY A 255 -0.34 16.31 12.38
N ALA A 256 -1.37 15.53 12.73
CA ALA A 256 -1.20 14.22 13.38
C ALA A 256 -1.16 13.13 12.30
N VAL A 257 -0.14 13.18 11.46
CA VAL A 257 0.07 12.24 10.34
C VAL A 257 1.55 11.92 10.21
N TYR A 258 1.87 10.64 10.02
CA TYR A 258 3.21 10.13 9.73
C TYR A 258 3.23 9.37 8.41
N GLU A 259 4.34 9.45 7.69
CA GLU A 259 4.59 8.68 6.47
C GLU A 259 5.30 7.37 6.81
N GLN A 260 4.80 6.24 6.30
CA GLN A 260 5.52 4.96 6.26
C GLN A 260 6.00 4.42 7.63
N VAL A 261 5.11 4.40 8.62
CA VAL A 261 5.40 3.92 9.98
C VAL A 261 4.35 2.89 10.41
N PRO A 262 4.70 1.62 10.69
CA PRO A 262 6.04 1.05 10.90
C PRO A 262 6.75 0.57 9.61
N ALA A 263 8.08 0.49 9.67
CA ALA A 263 8.91 0.04 8.55
C ALA A 263 9.06 -1.48 8.47
N VAL A 264 9.34 -1.98 7.27
CA VAL A 264 9.72 -3.37 7.00
C VAL A 264 11.22 -3.45 6.73
N SER A 265 11.92 -4.39 7.36
CA SER A 265 13.32 -4.66 7.02
C SER A 265 13.41 -5.29 5.61
N GLY A 266 13.90 -4.53 4.64
CA GLY A 266 14.37 -5.06 3.35
C GLY A 266 13.39 -5.13 2.18
N THR A 267 12.23 -4.47 2.21
CA THR A 267 11.34 -4.36 1.03
C THR A 267 11.53 -3.05 0.26
N GLU A 268 11.34 -3.12 -1.06
CA GLU A 268 11.43 -1.97 -1.96
C GLU A 268 10.37 -0.91 -1.64
N ARG A 269 10.83 0.34 -1.64
CA ARG A 269 10.08 1.55 -1.36
C ARG A 269 9.16 1.87 -2.55
N GLY A 270 7.91 1.41 -2.52
CA GLY A 270 6.97 1.60 -3.64
C GLY A 270 5.54 2.02 -3.28
N VAL A 271 5.15 1.96 -2.00
CA VAL A 271 3.78 2.22 -1.54
C VAL A 271 3.78 3.35 -0.52
N MET A 272 2.87 4.31 -0.68
CA MET A 272 2.75 5.52 0.16
C MET A 272 1.61 5.33 1.12
N ASP A 273 1.97 4.97 2.34
CA ASP A 273 1.01 4.70 3.39
C ASP A 273 1.16 5.79 4.45
N LEU A 274 0.05 6.42 4.83
CA LEU A 274 0.02 7.40 5.91
C LEU A 274 -0.59 6.75 7.16
N LEU A 275 -0.01 7.03 8.31
CA LEU A 275 -0.61 6.76 9.60
C LEU A 275 -1.08 8.07 10.21
N ALA A 276 -2.39 8.25 10.30
CA ALA A 276 -3.03 9.42 10.89
C ALA A 276 -3.69 9.09 12.24
N LEU A 277 -4.12 10.13 12.94
CA LEU A 277 -4.93 10.03 14.16
C LEU A 277 -6.24 10.80 13.98
N ASN A 278 -7.35 10.19 14.39
CA ASN A 278 -8.63 10.91 14.47
C ASN A 278 -8.87 11.55 15.84
N SER A 279 -9.92 12.36 15.94
CA SER A 279 -10.32 13.08 17.15
C SER A 279 -10.60 12.17 18.37
N GLN A 280 -10.93 10.90 18.14
CA GLN A 280 -11.17 9.88 19.16
C GLN A 280 -9.89 9.15 19.62
N GLY A 281 -8.72 9.55 19.09
CA GLY A 281 -7.45 8.88 19.38
C GLY A 281 -7.29 7.53 18.67
N ARG A 282 -8.18 7.16 17.74
CA ARG A 282 -8.05 5.94 16.94
C ARG A 282 -7.05 6.16 15.82
N LEU A 283 -6.15 5.19 15.67
CA LEU A 283 -5.19 5.16 14.57
C LEU A 283 -5.93 4.97 13.24
N VAL A 284 -5.49 5.67 12.20
CA VAL A 284 -6.08 5.58 10.87
C VAL A 284 -4.98 5.31 9.85
N VAL A 285 -5.10 4.17 9.19
CA VAL A 285 -4.24 3.79 8.07
C VAL A 285 -4.82 4.35 6.79
N VAL A 286 -4.03 5.09 6.03
CA VAL A 286 -4.43 5.65 4.74
C VAL A 286 -3.53 5.08 3.65
N GLU A 287 -4.10 4.25 2.80
CA GLU A 287 -3.47 3.75 1.60
C GLU A 287 -3.98 4.57 0.42
N LEU A 288 -3.07 5.17 -0.37
CA LEU A 288 -3.44 6.00 -1.51
C LEU A 288 -2.85 5.50 -2.84
N LYS A 289 -3.61 5.64 -3.92
CA LYS A 289 -3.14 5.44 -5.30
C LYS A 289 -3.65 6.56 -6.20
N ALA A 290 -2.80 7.03 -7.10
CA ALA A 290 -3.18 8.09 -8.05
C ALA A 290 -3.67 7.52 -9.39
N SER A 291 -3.51 6.22 -9.60
CA SER A 291 -3.99 5.46 -10.75
C SER A 291 -4.59 4.13 -10.30
N GLU A 292 -5.33 3.48 -11.21
CA GLU A 292 -5.95 2.19 -10.94
C GLU A 292 -4.94 1.13 -10.48
N ASP A 293 -5.20 0.54 -9.30
CA ASP A 293 -4.40 -0.53 -8.71
C ASP A 293 -5.34 -1.62 -8.14
N ILE A 294 -5.24 -2.82 -8.69
CA ILE A 294 -6.02 -3.99 -8.27
C ILE A 294 -5.60 -4.53 -6.89
N HIS A 295 -4.36 -4.27 -6.46
CA HIS A 295 -3.77 -4.77 -5.24
C HIS A 295 -3.94 -3.83 -4.04
N LEU A 296 -4.48 -2.62 -4.27
CA LEU A 296 -4.70 -1.58 -3.27
C LEU A 296 -5.24 -2.13 -1.92
N PRO A 297 -6.30 -2.97 -1.86
CA PRO A 297 -6.82 -3.43 -0.57
C PRO A 297 -5.84 -4.32 0.22
N LEU A 298 -5.11 -5.22 -0.47
CA LEU A 298 -4.19 -6.12 0.22
C LEU A 298 -2.88 -5.42 0.61
N GLN A 299 -2.45 -4.41 -0.16
CA GLN A 299 -1.35 -3.52 0.23
C GLN A 299 -1.72 -2.75 1.51
N ALA A 300 -2.91 -2.15 1.53
CA ALA A 300 -3.45 -1.46 2.70
C ALA A 300 -3.55 -2.39 3.93
N LEU A 301 -4.02 -3.63 3.72
CA LEU A 301 -4.11 -4.64 4.78
C LEU A 301 -2.74 -4.98 5.36
N ASP A 302 -1.69 -5.09 4.53
CA ASP A 302 -0.34 -5.39 5.02
C ASP A 302 0.15 -4.32 5.98
N TYR A 303 -0.11 -3.05 5.68
CA TYR A 303 0.26 -1.95 6.57
C TYR A 303 -0.62 -1.90 7.81
N TRP A 304 -1.94 -2.10 7.65
CA TRP A 304 -2.88 -2.20 8.76
C TRP A 304 -2.48 -3.27 9.77
N MET A 305 -2.06 -4.46 9.31
CA MET A 305 -1.58 -5.54 10.18
C MET A 305 -0.36 -5.12 11.00
N ARG A 306 0.57 -4.37 10.40
CA ARG A 306 1.75 -3.83 11.11
C ARG A 306 1.32 -2.82 12.17
N VAL A 307 0.47 -1.86 11.81
CA VAL A 307 -0.03 -0.85 12.76
C VAL A 307 -0.77 -1.53 13.92
N GLN A 308 -1.69 -2.45 13.64
CA GLN A 308 -2.41 -3.22 14.66
C GLN A 308 -1.45 -3.96 15.59
N TRP A 309 -0.43 -4.63 15.04
CA TRP A 309 0.58 -5.36 15.82
C TRP A 309 1.31 -4.44 16.81
N HIS A 310 1.78 -3.28 16.35
CA HIS A 310 2.50 -2.33 17.20
C HIS A 310 1.58 -1.60 18.19
N GLN A 311 0.33 -1.33 17.82
CA GLN A 311 -0.67 -0.72 18.70
C GLN A 311 -1.01 -1.65 19.88
N GLN A 312 -1.28 -2.93 19.63
CA GLN A 312 -1.58 -3.91 20.68
C GLN A 312 -0.45 -4.07 21.70
N ARG A 313 0.78 -3.70 21.31
CA ARG A 313 1.98 -3.76 22.15
C ARG A 313 2.30 -2.45 22.85
N GLY A 314 1.49 -1.40 22.63
CA GLY A 314 1.69 -0.05 23.17
C GLY A 314 2.93 0.65 22.62
N GLU A 315 3.44 0.21 21.46
CA GLU A 315 4.74 0.70 20.97
C GLU A 315 4.65 2.12 20.42
N PHE A 316 3.52 2.55 19.85
CA PHE A 316 3.36 3.94 19.38
C PHE A 316 3.53 4.96 20.51
N GLU A 317 2.93 4.73 21.67
CA GLU A 317 3.08 5.62 22.84
C GLU A 317 4.51 5.57 23.41
N ARG A 318 5.09 4.36 23.56
CA ARG A 318 6.48 4.19 24.01
C ARG A 318 7.50 4.87 23.09
N HIS A 319 7.22 4.87 21.79
CA HIS A 319 8.02 5.49 20.74
C HIS A 319 7.63 6.93 20.45
N ARG A 320 6.77 7.53 21.29
CA ARG A 320 6.41 8.97 21.26
C ARG A 320 5.67 9.42 20.00
N TYR A 321 5.05 8.49 19.26
CA TYR A 321 4.15 8.84 18.18
C TYR A 321 2.91 9.54 18.71
N PHE A 322 2.43 10.56 17.99
CA PHE A 322 1.27 11.38 18.36
C PHE A 322 1.38 11.95 19.78
N ALA A 323 2.59 12.37 20.18
CA ALA A 323 2.92 12.83 21.52
C ALA A 323 1.83 13.73 22.13
N ARG A 324 1.54 13.50 23.43
CA ARG A 324 0.53 14.21 24.23
C ARG A 324 -0.93 13.86 23.92
N ARG A 325 -1.19 12.77 23.19
CA ARG A 325 -2.54 12.25 22.95
C ARG A 325 -2.66 10.83 23.49
N VAL A 326 -3.83 10.50 24.01
CA VAL A 326 -4.17 9.14 24.42
C VAL A 326 -4.62 8.38 23.18
N LEU A 327 -3.99 7.24 22.90
CA LEU A 327 -4.38 6.39 21.78
C LEU A 327 -5.52 5.45 22.20
N SER A 328 -6.52 5.30 21.34
CA SER A 328 -7.59 4.33 21.52
C SER A 328 -7.06 2.91 21.35
N SER A 329 -7.67 1.96 22.06
CA SER A 329 -7.43 0.52 21.88
C SER A 329 -8.24 -0.10 20.74
N GLU A 330 -9.12 0.68 20.09
CA GLU A 330 -9.86 0.21 18.92
C GLU A 330 -8.90 -0.13 17.77
N PRO A 331 -9.17 -1.21 17.00
CA PRO A 331 -8.37 -1.54 15.82
C PRO A 331 -8.32 -0.35 14.83
N PRO A 332 -7.22 -0.10 14.10
CA PRO A 332 -7.10 1.04 13.23
C PRO A 332 -8.22 1.09 12.19
N LEU A 333 -8.64 2.29 11.81
CA LEU A 333 -9.52 2.47 10.65
C LEU A 333 -8.69 2.32 9.37
N LEU A 334 -9.20 1.63 8.35
CA LEU A 334 -8.51 1.45 7.06
C LEU A 334 -9.15 2.30 5.96
N LEU A 335 -8.47 3.36 5.54
CA LEU A 335 -8.89 4.24 4.44
C LEU A 335 -8.19 3.83 3.14
N LEU A 336 -8.98 3.57 2.11
CA LEU A 336 -8.51 3.40 0.73
C LEU A 336 -8.83 4.67 -0.04
N VAL A 337 -7.81 5.36 -0.55
CA VAL A 337 -7.94 6.66 -1.22
C VAL A 337 -7.47 6.56 -2.67
N SER A 338 -8.32 6.97 -3.61
CA SER A 338 -7.96 7.05 -5.03
C SER A 338 -8.84 8.08 -5.72
N PRO A 339 -8.44 8.68 -6.86
CA PRO A 339 -9.39 9.37 -7.71
C PRO A 339 -10.56 8.45 -8.07
N ALA A 340 -11.78 8.99 -8.05
CA ALA A 340 -13.01 8.21 -8.05
C ALA A 340 -13.14 7.28 -9.25
N LEU A 341 -12.68 7.71 -10.44
CA LEU A 341 -12.70 6.90 -11.66
C LEU A 341 -11.50 5.96 -11.78
N GLN A 342 -10.51 6.09 -10.89
CA GLN A 342 -9.32 5.25 -10.81
C GLN A 342 -9.45 4.14 -9.76
N PHE A 343 -10.62 3.97 -9.12
CA PHE A 343 -10.83 2.80 -8.27
C PHE A 343 -11.06 1.54 -9.10
N HIS A 344 -10.13 0.59 -8.98
CA HIS A 344 -10.32 -0.72 -9.58
C HIS A 344 -11.53 -1.42 -8.93
N SER A 345 -12.43 -1.97 -9.75
CA SER A 345 -13.67 -2.64 -9.27
C SER A 345 -13.40 -3.77 -8.26
N ALA A 346 -12.28 -4.50 -8.42
CA ALA A 346 -11.84 -5.52 -7.49
C ALA A 346 -11.60 -5.01 -6.05
N CYS A 347 -11.40 -3.70 -5.83
CA CYS A 347 -11.20 -3.16 -4.50
C CYS A 347 -12.40 -3.47 -3.58
N GLU A 348 -13.61 -3.35 -4.12
CA GLU A 348 -14.83 -3.73 -3.41
C GLU A 348 -14.93 -5.25 -3.23
N ILE A 349 -14.57 -6.01 -4.27
CA ILE A 349 -14.64 -7.47 -4.23
C ILE A 349 -13.75 -8.03 -3.13
N VAL A 350 -12.49 -7.61 -3.10
CA VAL A 350 -11.47 -8.06 -2.15
C VAL A 350 -11.79 -7.58 -0.75
N SER A 351 -12.13 -6.30 -0.58
CA SER A 351 -12.40 -5.74 0.76
C SER A 351 -13.59 -6.41 1.44
N ARG A 352 -14.58 -6.93 0.68
CA ARG A 352 -15.71 -7.69 1.24
C ARG A 352 -15.30 -8.97 1.96
N TYR A 353 -14.12 -9.51 1.70
CA TYR A 353 -13.62 -10.73 2.34
C TYR A 353 -12.77 -10.49 3.59
N PHE A 354 -12.46 -9.24 3.96
CA PHE A 354 -11.69 -8.99 5.18
C PHE A 354 -12.53 -9.32 6.43
N SER A 355 -11.89 -9.62 7.55
CA SER A 355 -12.55 -9.78 8.84
C SER A 355 -13.40 -8.55 9.18
N PRO A 356 -14.58 -8.72 9.81
CA PRO A 356 -15.39 -7.59 10.28
C PRO A 356 -14.70 -6.73 11.35
N ALA A 357 -13.58 -7.20 11.92
CA ALA A 357 -12.73 -6.40 12.80
C ALA A 357 -11.99 -5.27 12.06
N ILE A 358 -11.95 -5.31 10.72
CA ILE A 358 -11.30 -4.30 9.88
C ILE A 358 -12.39 -3.43 9.27
N GLU A 359 -12.56 -2.24 9.82
CA GLU A 359 -13.43 -1.22 9.25
C GLU A 359 -12.73 -0.57 8.05
N VAL A 360 -13.28 -0.77 6.85
CA VAL A 360 -12.72 -0.27 5.60
C VAL A 360 -13.60 0.84 5.05
N VAL A 361 -12.98 1.97 4.70
CA VAL A 361 -13.66 3.10 4.07
C VAL A 361 -12.96 3.45 2.76
N ARG A 362 -13.69 3.38 1.65
CA ARG A 362 -13.23 3.88 0.35
C ARG A 362 -13.58 5.35 0.19
N LEU A 363 -12.60 6.14 -0.22
CA LEU A 363 -12.70 7.58 -0.40
C LEU A 363 -12.30 7.94 -1.84
N GLY A 364 -13.29 8.33 -2.63
CA GLY A 364 -13.12 8.78 -4.01
C GLY A 364 -12.83 10.26 -4.09
N LEU A 365 -11.66 10.64 -4.62
CA LEU A 365 -11.30 12.03 -4.89
C LEU A 365 -11.73 12.48 -6.28
N ALA A 366 -11.87 13.78 -6.50
CA ALA A 366 -12.09 14.33 -7.84
C ALA A 366 -10.89 14.07 -8.77
N GLU A 367 -11.13 13.89 -10.07
CA GLU A 367 -10.07 13.58 -11.04
C GLU A 367 -9.04 14.72 -11.21
N ASN A 368 -9.46 15.96 -10.95
CA ASN A 368 -8.58 17.13 -10.95
C ASN A 368 -7.86 17.34 -9.60
N TRP A 369 -7.64 16.26 -8.82
CA TRP A 369 -7.00 16.28 -7.49
C TRP A 369 -5.66 17.03 -7.42
N ARG A 370 -4.97 17.23 -8.54
CA ARG A 370 -3.73 18.03 -8.59
C ARG A 370 -3.99 19.52 -8.32
N GLU A 371 -5.17 20.02 -8.68
CA GLU A 371 -5.62 21.40 -8.46
C GLU A 371 -6.15 21.57 -7.04
N GLU A 372 -7.11 20.72 -6.65
CA GLU A 372 -7.80 20.78 -5.38
C GLU A 372 -8.22 19.38 -4.91
N LEU A 373 -8.03 19.08 -3.63
CA LEU A 373 -8.50 17.83 -3.04
C LEU A 373 -9.97 17.95 -2.64
N GLN A 374 -10.83 17.34 -3.45
CA GLN A 374 -12.26 17.26 -3.17
C GLN A 374 -12.69 15.79 -3.05
N LEU A 375 -13.37 15.47 -1.94
CA LEU A 375 -14.00 14.17 -1.75
C LEU A 375 -15.31 14.11 -2.53
N VAL A 376 -15.41 13.17 -3.47
CA VAL A 376 -16.59 12.93 -4.33
C VAL A 376 -17.49 11.86 -3.74
N PHE A 377 -16.93 10.80 -3.16
CA PHE A 377 -17.72 9.78 -2.47
C PHE A 377 -17.00 9.19 -1.26
N ARG A 378 -17.81 8.67 -0.34
CA ARG A 378 -17.39 7.83 0.78
C ARG A 378 -18.25 6.57 0.82
N SER A 379 -17.62 5.41 0.92
CA SER A 379 -18.30 4.11 1.06
C SER A 379 -17.61 3.30 2.16
N ALA A 380 -18.30 3.13 3.29
CA ALA A 380 -17.87 2.24 4.37
C ALA A 380 -18.37 0.82 4.10
N ARG A 381 -17.59 -0.17 4.54
CA ARG A 381 -17.99 -1.57 4.60
C ARG A 381 -18.43 -1.93 6.02
#